data_AF-A0A943J3F1-F1
#
_entry.id   AF-A0A943J3F1-F1
#
_cell.length_a   1.000
_cell.length_b   1.000
_cell.length_c   1.000
_cell.angle_alpha   90.00
_cell.angle_beta   90.00
_cell.angle_gamma   90.00
#
_symmetry.space_group_name_H-M   'P 1'
#
loop_
_entity.id
_entity.type
_entity.pdbx_description
1 polymer ?
#
loop_
_entity_poly.entity_id
_entity_poly.type
_entity_poly.pdbx_seq_one_letter_code
_entity_poly.pdbx_strand_id
1 'polypeptide(L)'
;MSEANTESFEEVKRRLDEIVDAVADDDLPLDDALKLYEEAVQLGLRASSLLEENLQENNALYDEERSEDVQDAGEETPNASEPDASVEPALESN
;
A
#
# COMPACT_ATOMS: atom_id res chain seq x y z
N MET A 1 -12.76 3.25 28.82
CA MET A 1 -12.39 3.82 27.51
C MET A 1 -11.67 2.72 26.78
N SER A 2 -12.14 2.39 25.59
CA SER A 2 -11.82 1.20 24.83
C SER A 2 -10.31 1.15 24.55
N GLU A 3 -9.60 0.20 25.17
CA GLU A 3 -8.34 -0.29 24.63
C GLU A 3 -8.70 -0.88 23.27
N ALA A 4 -8.60 -0.05 22.23
CA ALA A 4 -8.64 -0.55 20.87
C ALA A 4 -7.54 -1.60 20.81
N ASN A 5 -7.96 -2.85 20.68
CA ASN A 5 -7.11 -4.01 20.47
C ASN A 5 -6.53 -3.89 19.05
N THR A 6 -5.71 -2.86 18.82
CA THR A 6 -4.95 -2.66 17.59
C THR A 6 -3.79 -3.63 17.71
N GLU A 7 -4.05 -4.90 17.44
CA GLU A 7 -3.03 -5.94 17.35
C GLU A 7 -1.97 -5.45 16.37
N SER A 8 -0.78 -5.15 16.89
CA SER A 8 0.37 -4.72 16.11
C SER A 8 0.92 -5.89 15.31
N PHE A 9 1.62 -5.62 14.20
CA PHE A 9 2.35 -6.64 13.46
C PHE A 9 3.30 -7.44 14.38
N GLU A 10 3.92 -6.80 15.37
CA GLU A 10 4.79 -7.46 16.36
C GLU A 10 4.01 -8.43 17.26
N GLU A 11 2.77 -8.10 17.60
CA GLU A 11 1.91 -8.95 18.42
C GLU A 11 1.42 -10.16 17.65
N VAL A 12 1.01 -9.97 16.39
CA VAL A 12 0.67 -11.06 15.47
C VAL A 12 1.86 -12.00 15.28
N LYS A 13 3.07 -11.45 15.11
CA LYS A 13 4.29 -12.24 15.00
C LYS A 13 4.56 -13.05 16.28
N ARG A 14 4.52 -12.40 17.45
CA ARG A 14 4.73 -13.09 18.74
C ARG A 14 3.75 -14.26 18.88
N ARG A 15 2.48 -14.06 18.52
CA ARG A 15 1.47 -15.11 18.59
C ARG A 15 1.74 -16.27 17.62
N LEU A 16 2.17 -15.97 16.40
CA LEU A 16 2.59 -17.00 15.45
C LEU A 16 3.79 -17.81 15.97
N ASP A 17 4.77 -17.17 16.60
CA ASP A 17 5.93 -17.85 17.19
C ASP A 17 5.49 -18.80 18.34
N GLU A 18 4.58 -18.36 19.22
CA GLU A 18 3.99 -19.21 20.27
C GLU A 18 3.25 -20.44 19.70
N ILE A 19 2.53 -20.26 18.59
CA ILE A 19 1.83 -21.35 17.90
C ILE A 19 2.84 -22.35 17.33
N VAL A 20 3.93 -21.87 16.72
CA VAL A 20 5.00 -22.74 16.19
C VAL A 20 5.62 -23.56 17.30
N ASP A 21 5.92 -22.95 18.44
CA ASP A 21 6.47 -23.63 19.61
C ASP A 21 5.50 -24.69 20.16
N ALA A 22 4.20 -24.38 20.21
CA ALA A 22 3.18 -25.33 20.66
C ALA A 22 2.99 -26.51 19.69
N VAL A 23 2.98 -26.27 18.38
CA VAL A 23 2.85 -27.31 17.35
C VAL A 23 4.10 -28.18 17.24
N ALA A 24 5.26 -27.68 17.69
CA ALA A 24 6.49 -28.47 17.76
C ALA A 24 6.50 -29.51 18.89
N ASP A 25 5.54 -29.48 19.81
CA ASP A 25 5.39 -30.47 20.87
C ASP A 25 4.73 -31.75 20.35
N ASP A 26 5.46 -32.87 20.39
CA ASP A 26 4.99 -34.20 19.96
C ASP A 26 3.85 -34.74 20.84
N ASP A 27 3.66 -34.23 22.06
CA ASP A 27 2.58 -34.62 22.96
C ASP A 27 1.27 -33.86 22.68
N LEU A 28 1.26 -32.90 21.74
CA LEU A 28 0.08 -32.12 21.37
C LEU A 28 -0.97 -32.99 20.64
N PRO A 29 -2.23 -33.05 21.11
CA PRO A 29 -3.28 -33.75 20.40
C PRO A 29 -3.53 -33.16 19.01
N LEU A 30 -3.78 -34.03 18.02
CA LEU A 30 -4.02 -33.62 16.63
C LEU A 30 -5.14 -32.57 16.51
N ASP A 31 -6.24 -32.72 17.25
CA ASP A 31 -7.36 -31.78 17.20
C ASP A 31 -6.96 -30.37 17.69
N ASP A 32 -6.03 -30.28 18.64
CA ASP A 32 -5.54 -29.00 19.14
C ASP A 32 -4.49 -28.41 18.20
N ALA A 33 -3.64 -29.24 17.58
CA ALA A 33 -2.73 -28.83 16.51
C ALA A 33 -3.49 -28.24 15.30
N LEU A 34 -4.63 -28.84 14.92
CA LEU A 34 -5.48 -28.33 13.84
C LEU A 34 -6.07 -26.96 14.17
N LYS A 35 -6.55 -26.74 15.41
CA LYS A 35 -7.05 -25.43 15.85
C LYS A 35 -5.95 -24.36 15.82
N LEU A 36 -4.75 -24.71 16.28
CA LEU A 36 -3.60 -23.80 16.25
C LEU A 36 -3.19 -23.44 14.81
N TYR A 37 -3.26 -24.41 13.88
CA TYR A 37 -3.04 -24.14 12.47
C TYR A 37 -4.08 -23.18 11.89
N GLU A 38 -5.37 -23.38 12.19
CA GLU A 38 -6.45 -22.48 11.78
C GLU A 38 -6.25 -21.06 12.32
N GLU A 39 -5.82 -20.93 13.59
CA GLU A 39 -5.47 -19.65 14.21
C GLU A 39 -4.30 -18.98 13.48
N ALA A 40 -3.23 -19.73 13.18
CA ALA A 40 -2.08 -19.22 12.45
C ALA A 40 -2.44 -18.69 11.04
N VAL A 41 -3.36 -19.36 10.35
CA VAL A 41 -3.86 -18.89 9.05
C VAL A 41 -4.59 -17.55 9.19
N GLN A 42 -5.46 -17.41 10.20
CA GLN A 42 -6.18 -16.15 10.45
C GLN A 42 -5.22 -15.01 10.80
N LEU A 43 -4.21 -15.28 11.63
CA LEU A 43 -3.16 -14.33 12.00
C LEU A 43 -2.34 -13.91 10.77
N GLY A 44 -2.01 -14.83 9.87
CA GLY A 44 -1.31 -14.51 8.62
C GLY A 44 -2.12 -13.60 7.68
N LEU A 45 -3.43 -13.81 7.60
CA LEU A 45 -4.34 -12.91 6.87
C LEU A 45 -4.39 -11.53 7.51
N ARG A 46 -4.46 -11.48 8.85
CA ARG A 46 -4.45 -10.20 9.59
C ARG A 46 -3.14 -9.44 9.40
N ALA A 47 -2.00 -10.13 9.43
CA ALA A 47 -0.70 -9.54 9.13
C ALA A 47 -0.64 -8.95 7.71
N SER A 48 -1.24 -9.63 6.73
CA SER A 48 -1.32 -9.15 5.35
C SER A 48 -2.15 -7.86 5.24
N SER A 49 -3.30 -7.80 5.92
CA SER A 49 -4.12 -6.59 6.01
C SER A 49 -3.38 -5.44 6.68
N LEU A 50 -2.68 -5.70 7.80
CA LEU A 50 -1.89 -4.68 8.50
C LEU A 50 -0.75 -4.12 7.62
N LEU A 51 -0.11 -4.97 6.81
CA LEU A 51 0.90 -4.51 5.85
C LEU A 51 0.30 -3.61 4.76
N GLU A 52 -0.88 -3.96 4.27
CA GLU A 52 -1.58 -3.16 3.26
C GLU A 52 -2.05 -1.81 3.83
N GLU A 53 -2.62 -1.81 5.04
CA GLU A 53 -3.02 -0.60 5.77
C GLU A 53 -1.81 0.33 5.97
N ASN A 54 -0.68 -0.20 6.44
CA ASN A 54 0.54 0.61 6.66
C ASN A 54 1.13 1.17 5.35
N LEU A 55 1.07 0.41 4.25
CA LEU A 55 1.51 0.89 2.93
C LEU A 55 0.59 2.00 2.39
N GLN A 56 -0.72 1.88 2.59
CA GLN A 56 -1.70 2.91 2.19
C GLN A 56 -1.51 4.19 2.99
N GLU A 57 -1.34 4.10 4.32
CA GLU A 57 -1.02 5.25 5.18
C GLU A 57 0.28 5.93 4.73
N ASN A 58 1.33 5.14 4.49
CA ASN A 58 2.61 5.66 4.04
C ASN A 58 2.49 6.35 2.67
N ASN A 59 1.80 5.75 1.70
CA ASN A 59 1.58 6.38 0.38
C ASN A 59 0.74 7.67 0.46
N ALA A 60 -0.27 7.71 1.33
CA ALA A 60 -1.06 8.93 1.55
C ALA A 60 -0.21 10.08 2.10
N LEU A 61 0.72 9.78 3.02
CA LEU A 61 1.69 10.77 3.52
C LEU A 61 2.61 11.29 2.41
N TYR A 62 3.11 10.41 1.53
CA TYR A 62 3.93 10.82 0.38
C TYR A 62 3.17 11.68 -0.64
N ASP A 63 1.88 11.42 -0.86
CA ASP A 63 1.05 12.22 -1.76
C ASP A 63 0.70 13.60 -1.15
N GLU A 64 0.48 13.69 0.16
CA GLU A 64 0.32 14.98 0.87
C GLU A 64 1.60 15.80 0.80
N GLU A 65 2.77 15.21 1.09
CA GLU A 65 4.08 15.90 1.05
C GLU A 65 4.41 16.39 -0.38
N ARG A 66 3.98 15.68 -1.42
CA ARG A 66 4.15 16.08 -2.83
C ARG A 66 3.16 17.16 -3.29
N SER A 67 2.00 17.27 -2.63
CA SER A 67 1.00 18.29 -2.96
C SER A 67 1.33 19.68 -2.37
N GLU A 68 2.20 19.75 -1.37
CA GLU A 68 2.68 21.00 -0.76
C GLU A 68 3.78 21.70 -1.61
N ASP A 69 4.47 20.98 -2.51
CA ASP A 69 5.50 21.53 -3.40
C ASP A 69 4.98 22.05 -4.76
N VAL A 70 3.66 21.97 -5.05
CA VAL A 70 3.07 22.48 -6.31
C VAL A 70 2.20 23.72 -6.05
N GLN A 71 2.76 24.70 -5.33
CA GLN A 71 2.18 26.05 -5.20
C GLN A 71 3.13 27.14 -5.74
N ASP A 72 3.82 26.92 -6.86
CA ASP A 72 4.34 28.03 -7.68
C ASP A 72 4.74 27.54 -9.09
N ALA A 73 3.77 27.41 -9.99
CA ALA A 73 4.04 27.48 -11.42
C ALA A 73 2.94 28.32 -12.03
N GLY A 74 3.29 29.60 -12.22
CA GLY A 74 2.40 30.69 -12.52
C GLY A 74 1.42 30.44 -13.65
N GLU A 75 0.30 31.15 -13.52
CA GLU A 75 -0.55 31.56 -14.61
C GLU A 75 0.29 32.04 -15.80
N GLU A 76 0.40 31.23 -16.84
CA GLU A 76 0.68 31.75 -18.17
C GLU A 76 -0.39 31.23 -19.10
N THR A 77 -1.43 32.03 -19.26
CA THR A 77 -2.24 32.01 -20.47
C THR A 77 -1.40 32.64 -21.59
N PRO A 78 -1.07 31.91 -22.67
CA PRO A 78 -0.93 32.56 -23.96
C PRO A 78 -2.17 32.20 -24.79
N ASN A 79 -3.09 33.15 -24.76
CA ASN A 79 -3.70 33.76 -25.94
C ASN A 79 -4.14 32.80 -27.08
N ALA A 80 -5.46 32.69 -27.21
CA ALA A 80 -6.12 32.18 -28.41
C ALA A 80 -5.60 32.86 -29.69
N SER A 81 -5.07 32.07 -30.61
CA SER A 81 -5.00 32.39 -32.05
C SER A 81 -4.69 31.11 -32.83
N GLU A 82 -5.71 30.30 -33.09
CA GLU A 82 -5.85 29.69 -34.41
C GLU A 82 -6.78 30.61 -35.22
N PRO A 83 -6.75 30.67 -36.57
CA PRO A 83 -6.10 29.76 -37.51
C PRO A 83 -5.29 30.48 -38.62
N ASP A 84 -4.42 29.79 -39.35
CA ASP A 84 -4.31 30.07 -40.79
C ASP A 84 -3.88 28.82 -41.55
N ALA A 85 -4.86 28.23 -42.24
CA ALA A 85 -4.60 27.36 -43.37
C ALA A 85 -4.22 28.25 -44.56
N SER A 86 -3.13 27.85 -45.24
CA SER A 86 -2.63 28.29 -46.57
C SER A 86 -1.33 29.09 -46.51
N VAL A 87 -0.24 28.47 -46.98
CA VAL A 87 0.56 28.93 -48.13
C VAL A 87 1.70 27.92 -48.34
N GLU A 88 1.65 27.20 -49.45
CA GLU A 88 2.77 26.42 -49.99
C GLU A 88 3.98 27.32 -50.28
N PRO A 89 5.20 26.78 -50.23
CA PRO A 89 6.15 27.12 -51.27
C PRO A 89 6.72 25.87 -51.94
N ALA A 90 6.72 25.95 -53.27
CA ALA A 90 7.18 24.95 -54.20
C ALA A 90 8.73 24.87 -54.27
N LEU A 91 9.21 23.70 -54.71
CA LEU A 91 10.50 23.41 -55.36
C LEU A 91 11.79 23.51 -54.53
N GLU A 92 12.50 22.38 -54.36
CA GLU A 92 13.88 22.27 -54.89
C GLU A 92 14.39 20.81 -54.98
N SER A 93 14.66 20.39 -56.22
CA SER A 93 15.80 19.59 -56.72
C SER A 93 16.26 18.29 -56.02
N ASN A 94 16.01 17.15 -56.68
CA ASN A 94 17.05 16.26 -57.21
C ASN A 94 16.52 15.39 -58.35
#